data_AF-A0A1F2V3R1-F1
#
_entry.id   AF-A0A1F2V3R1-F1
#
_cell.length_a   1.000
_cell.length_b   1.000
_cell.length_c   1.000
_cell.angle_alpha   90.00
_cell.angle_beta   90.00
_cell.angle_gamma   90.00
#
_symmetry.space_group_name_H-M   'P 1'
#
loop_
_entity.id
_entity.type
_entity.pdbx_description
1 polymer ?
#
loop_
_entity_poly.entity_id
_entity_poly.type
_entity_poly.pdbx_seq_one_letter_code
_entity_poly.pdbx_strand_id
1 'polypeptide(L)'
;MKRRTLLQWLGSAAASLPLLRVTLRADLSAVALAKADELTAGQVLVLRDVAATVLPSALGPKGQDAAVDNFLLWIRDYKEGVPLSHGYGNPRLVRTGPSPAPAYATQIAALQQVARERGGRFGVLPLDTRRAILDEAFKAARIQNLPGRPDGRHVVADLMAHYFRSSAANDLCYNARIGRHSYRAIRITTVRPAPLKAEG
;
A
#
# COMPACT_ATOMS: atom_id res chain seq x y z
N MET A 1 -37.60 16.83 68.97
CA MET A 1 -37.60 15.42 68.52
C MET A 1 -36.54 15.24 67.42
N LYS A 2 -35.41 14.62 67.82
CA LYS A 2 -34.47 13.73 67.07
C LYS A 2 -34.40 13.89 65.53
N ARG A 3 -33.41 14.57 64.92
CA ARG A 3 -32.00 14.16 64.70
C ARG A 3 -31.79 12.68 64.35
N ARG A 4 -32.57 12.06 63.45
CA ARG A 4 -32.31 10.65 63.06
C ARG A 4 -33.05 10.13 61.81
N THR A 5 -33.12 10.87 60.69
CA THR A 5 -33.78 10.30 59.50
C THR A 5 -33.35 10.87 58.13
N LEU A 6 -32.20 11.54 58.03
CA LEU A 6 -31.73 12.11 56.75
C LEU A 6 -30.47 11.43 56.17
N LEU A 7 -29.92 10.43 56.84
CA LEU A 7 -28.66 9.78 56.46
C LEU A 7 -28.80 8.35 55.91
N GLN A 8 -30.02 7.92 55.59
CA GLN A 8 -30.30 6.55 55.10
C GLN A 8 -30.45 6.42 53.57
N TRP A 9 -30.22 7.50 52.79
CA TRP A 9 -30.43 7.52 51.34
C TRP A 9 -29.16 7.74 50.50
N LEU A 10 -27.95 7.49 51.04
CA LEU A 10 -26.68 7.59 50.28
C LEU A 10 -26.00 6.23 50.02
N GLY A 11 -26.72 5.12 50.16
CA GLY A 11 -26.14 3.77 50.18
C GLY A 11 -26.34 2.89 48.95
N SER A 12 -26.67 3.41 47.76
CA SER A 12 -27.04 2.55 46.62
C SER A 12 -26.56 3.04 45.24
N ALA A 13 -25.31 3.49 45.09
CA ALA A 13 -24.78 3.88 43.76
C ALA A 13 -23.30 3.56 43.51
N ALA A 14 -22.70 2.60 44.23
CA ALA A 14 -21.26 2.30 44.12
C ALA A 14 -20.92 0.83 43.87
N ALA A 15 -21.72 0.11 43.07
CA ALA A 15 -21.49 -1.32 42.80
C ALA A 15 -21.70 -1.76 41.34
N SER A 16 -21.34 -0.93 40.36
CA SER A 16 -21.40 -1.32 38.93
C SER A 16 -20.16 -0.97 38.08
N LEU A 17 -19.03 -0.63 38.70
CA LEU A 17 -17.81 -0.18 38.00
C LEU A 17 -16.60 -1.15 38.04
N PRO A 18 -16.74 -2.46 37.72
CA PRO A 18 -15.55 -3.22 37.28
C PRO A 18 -15.63 -3.77 35.85
N LEU A 19 -16.75 -3.69 35.13
CA LEU A 19 -16.89 -4.34 33.82
C LEU A 19 -16.50 -3.47 32.60
N LEU A 20 -16.24 -2.17 32.78
CA LEU A 20 -15.95 -1.25 31.67
C LEU A 20 -14.45 -1.13 31.33
N ARG A 21 -13.56 -1.82 32.06
CA ARG A 21 -12.10 -1.72 31.86
C ARG A 21 -11.52 -2.76 30.89
N VAL A 22 -12.31 -3.72 30.41
CA VAL A 22 -11.82 -4.84 29.58
C VAL A 22 -12.01 -4.60 28.08
N THR A 23 -12.93 -3.74 27.64
CA THR A 23 -13.17 -3.50 26.21
C THR A 23 -12.21 -2.48 25.58
N LEU A 24 -11.76 -1.47 26.34
CA LEU A 24 -10.88 -0.43 25.80
C LEU A 24 -9.47 -0.92 25.42
N ARG A 25 -8.95 -1.99 26.04
CA ARG A 25 -7.63 -2.54 25.68
C ARG A 25 -7.67 -3.40 24.41
N ALA A 26 -8.76 -4.13 24.19
CA ALA A 26 -8.93 -4.94 22.98
C ALA A 26 -9.19 -4.06 21.75
N ASP A 27 -9.96 -2.98 21.91
CA ASP A 27 -10.21 -2.04 20.81
C ASP A 27 -8.97 -1.22 20.48
N LEU A 28 -8.19 -0.79 21.47
CA LEU A 28 -6.92 -0.09 21.21
C LEU A 28 -5.85 -1.01 20.62
N SER A 29 -5.81 -2.30 20.96
CA SER A 29 -4.89 -3.25 20.33
C SER A 29 -5.33 -3.60 18.91
N ALA A 30 -6.64 -3.77 18.66
CA ALA A 30 -7.18 -3.99 17.32
C ALA A 30 -7.02 -2.76 16.41
N VAL A 31 -7.20 -1.55 16.93
CA VAL A 31 -6.94 -0.30 16.20
C VAL A 31 -5.45 -0.05 16.01
N ALA A 32 -4.60 -0.42 16.97
CA ALA A 32 -3.14 -0.36 16.80
C ALA A 32 -2.62 -1.41 15.80
N LEU A 33 -3.22 -2.60 15.76
CA LEU A 33 -2.96 -3.63 14.74
C LEU A 33 -3.47 -3.20 13.36
N ALA A 34 -4.67 -2.61 13.28
CA ALA A 34 -5.21 -2.05 12.04
C ALA A 34 -4.38 -0.85 11.52
N LYS A 35 -3.81 -0.05 12.42
CA LYS A 35 -2.85 1.01 12.04
C LYS A 35 -1.45 0.48 11.72
N ALA A 36 -1.08 -0.71 12.20
CA ALA A 36 0.20 -1.33 11.86
C ALA A 36 0.23 -1.81 10.40
N ASP A 37 -0.93 -2.01 9.78
CA ASP A 37 -1.06 -2.36 8.36
C ASP A 37 -1.02 -1.14 7.42
N GLU A 38 -1.09 0.09 7.94
CA GLU A 38 -1.10 1.31 7.11
C GLU A 38 0.26 2.03 7.15
N LEU A 39 0.80 2.34 5.97
CA LEU A 39 2.01 3.15 5.84
C LEU A 39 1.76 4.56 6.39
N THR A 40 2.71 5.08 7.17
CA THR A 40 2.67 6.45 7.68
C THR A 40 2.76 7.48 6.54
N ALA A 41 2.26 8.69 6.76
CA ALA A 41 2.35 9.78 5.78
C ALA A 41 3.80 10.04 5.32
N GLY A 42 4.78 9.93 6.22
CA GLY A 42 6.20 10.06 5.88
C GLY A 42 6.69 8.94 4.96
N GLN A 43 6.26 7.69 5.18
CA GLN A 43 6.58 6.57 4.30
C GLN A 43 5.92 6.71 2.92
N VAL A 44 4.69 7.22 2.86
CA VAL A 44 4.00 7.51 1.59
C VAL A 44 4.77 8.56 0.78
N LEU A 45 5.28 9.62 1.41
CA LEU A 45 6.10 10.63 0.73
C LEU A 45 7.39 10.02 0.13
N VAL A 46 8.07 9.16 0.88
CA VAL A 46 9.26 8.44 0.36
C VAL A 46 8.87 7.54 -0.81
N LEU A 47 7.73 6.85 -0.73
CA LEU A 47 7.25 5.99 -1.79
C LEU A 47 6.92 6.77 -3.08
N ARG A 48 6.39 8.00 -2.96
CA ARG A 48 6.19 8.91 -4.10
C ARG A 48 7.52 9.37 -4.71
N ASP A 49 8.52 9.71 -3.89
CA ASP A 49 9.87 10.02 -4.40
C ASP A 49 10.51 8.83 -5.14
N VAL A 50 10.29 7.61 -4.62
CA VAL A 50 10.74 6.36 -5.25
C VAL A 50 10.02 6.16 -6.58
N ALA A 51 8.70 6.35 -6.63
CA ALA A 51 7.91 6.25 -7.86
C ALA A 51 8.44 7.21 -8.95
N ALA A 52 8.76 8.45 -8.57
CA ALA A 52 9.37 9.42 -9.49
C ALA A 52 10.74 9.00 -10.02
N THR A 53 11.42 8.06 -9.34
CA THR A 53 12.72 7.53 -9.74
C THR A 53 12.61 6.30 -10.65
N VAL A 54 11.63 5.42 -10.41
CA VAL A 54 11.53 4.10 -11.06
C VAL A 54 10.44 3.99 -12.12
N LEU A 55 9.42 4.84 -12.08
CA LEU A 55 8.32 4.83 -13.05
C LEU A 55 8.65 5.70 -14.28
N PRO A 56 8.05 5.43 -15.45
CA PRO A 56 8.27 6.21 -16.65
C PRO A 56 8.01 7.71 -16.44
N SER A 57 8.91 8.56 -16.92
CA SER A 57 8.75 10.03 -16.85
C SER A 57 7.56 10.53 -17.68
N ALA A 58 7.16 9.77 -18.72
CA ALA A 58 6.00 10.06 -19.57
C ALA A 58 4.65 10.10 -18.80
N LEU A 59 4.60 9.57 -17.57
CA LEU A 59 3.42 9.69 -16.71
C LEU A 59 3.23 11.10 -16.13
N GLY A 60 4.31 11.88 -16.05
CA GLY A 60 4.36 13.09 -15.25
C GLY A 60 4.15 12.84 -13.74
N PRO A 61 4.28 13.90 -12.91
CA PRO A 61 4.15 13.78 -11.45
C PRO A 61 2.78 13.24 -11.02
N LYS A 62 1.69 13.71 -11.65
CA LYS A 62 0.33 13.28 -11.32
C LYS A 62 0.10 11.79 -11.62
N GLY A 63 0.62 11.29 -12.74
CA GLY A 63 0.49 9.88 -13.10
C GLY A 63 1.31 8.98 -12.18
N GLN A 64 2.49 9.44 -11.74
CA GLN A 64 3.32 8.74 -10.75
C GLN A 64 2.63 8.69 -9.37
N ASP A 65 2.07 9.81 -8.91
CA ASP A 65 1.29 9.85 -7.66
C ASP A 65 0.07 8.93 -7.73
N ALA A 66 -0.67 8.95 -8.85
CA ALA A 66 -1.80 8.04 -9.05
C ALA A 66 -1.39 6.56 -9.05
N ALA A 67 -0.19 6.22 -9.56
CA ALA A 67 0.33 4.86 -9.50
C ALA A 67 0.60 4.43 -8.06
N VAL A 68 1.13 5.33 -7.22
CA VAL A 68 1.34 5.10 -5.79
C VAL A 68 0.01 4.95 -5.07
N ASP A 69 -0.95 5.85 -5.31
CA ASP A 69 -2.26 5.80 -4.65
C ASP A 69 -2.99 4.48 -4.97
N ASN A 70 -2.94 4.02 -6.22
CA ASN A 70 -3.48 2.71 -6.59
C ASN A 70 -2.76 1.54 -5.90
N PHE A 71 -1.44 1.64 -5.71
CA PHE A 71 -0.68 0.63 -4.98
C PHE A 71 -1.01 0.63 -3.48
N LEU A 72 -1.23 1.80 -2.87
CA LEU A 72 -1.68 1.92 -1.48
C LEU A 72 -3.09 1.34 -1.30
N LEU A 73 -4.00 1.57 -2.25
CA LEU A 73 -5.31 0.92 -2.26
C LEU A 73 -5.18 -0.60 -2.31
N TRP A 74 -4.27 -1.12 -3.14
CA TRP A 74 -4.00 -2.56 -3.20
C TRP A 74 -3.47 -3.13 -1.87
N ILE A 75 -2.58 -2.41 -1.17
CA ILE A 75 -2.09 -2.81 0.15
C ILE A 75 -3.24 -2.84 1.16
N ARG A 76 -4.04 -1.76 1.22
CA ARG A 76 -5.16 -1.63 2.15
C ARG A 76 -6.22 -2.72 1.94
N ASP A 77 -6.50 -3.05 0.68
CA ASP A 77 -7.52 -4.04 0.32
C ASP A 77 -6.95 -5.46 0.24
N TYR A 78 -5.69 -5.68 0.66
CA TYR A 78 -5.05 -6.99 0.66
C TYR A 78 -5.76 -7.93 1.64
N LYS A 79 -6.05 -9.15 1.16
CA LYS A 79 -6.71 -10.18 1.96
C LYS A 79 -5.76 -11.35 2.18
N GLU A 80 -5.50 -11.66 3.43
CA GLU A 80 -4.65 -12.79 3.82
C GLU A 80 -5.39 -14.13 3.65
N GLY A 81 -4.65 -15.18 3.29
CA GLY A 81 -5.16 -16.55 3.24
C GLY A 81 -6.29 -16.82 2.23
N VAL A 82 -6.63 -15.87 1.36
CA VAL A 82 -7.71 -16.07 0.36
C VAL A 82 -7.21 -16.92 -0.80
N PRO A 83 -8.04 -17.82 -1.35
CA PRO A 83 -7.71 -18.56 -2.55
C PRO A 83 -7.43 -17.61 -3.72
N LEU A 84 -6.29 -17.80 -4.37
CA LEU A 84 -5.93 -17.11 -5.60
C LEU A 84 -6.59 -17.83 -6.78
N SER A 85 -7.01 -17.04 -7.77
CA SER A 85 -7.42 -17.60 -9.06
C SER A 85 -6.24 -18.39 -9.64
N HIS A 86 -6.47 -19.68 -9.89
CA HIS A 86 -5.52 -20.56 -10.55
C HIS A 86 -5.81 -20.56 -12.05
N GLY A 87 -4.75 -20.57 -12.87
CA GLY A 87 -4.89 -20.70 -14.31
C GLY A 87 -5.54 -22.03 -14.70
N TYR A 88 -6.12 -22.08 -15.90
CA TYR A 88 -6.61 -23.33 -16.48
C TYR A 88 -5.46 -24.36 -16.51
N GLY A 89 -5.72 -25.58 -16.05
CA GLY A 89 -4.71 -26.65 -15.97
C GLY A 89 -3.83 -26.66 -14.72
N ASN A 90 -4.03 -25.77 -13.75
CA ASN A 90 -3.36 -25.87 -12.44
C ASN A 90 -4.35 -26.32 -11.35
N PRO A 91 -4.32 -27.61 -10.94
CA PRO A 91 -5.27 -28.16 -9.98
C PRO A 91 -5.01 -27.73 -8.53
N ARG A 92 -3.86 -27.08 -8.24
CA ARG A 92 -3.51 -26.70 -6.87
C ARG A 92 -4.03 -25.30 -6.55
N LEU A 93 -4.87 -25.24 -5.51
CA LEU A 93 -5.29 -23.99 -4.88
C LEU A 93 -4.10 -23.35 -4.14
N VAL A 94 -3.63 -22.23 -4.67
CA VAL A 94 -2.66 -21.37 -3.99
C VAL A 94 -3.44 -20.31 -3.21
N ARG A 95 -3.01 -19.98 -2.00
CA ARG A 95 -3.59 -18.91 -1.18
C ARG A 95 -2.65 -17.71 -1.09
N THR A 96 -3.19 -16.53 -0.82
CA THR A 96 -2.37 -15.37 -0.47
C THR A 96 -1.62 -15.61 0.83
N GLY A 97 -0.42 -15.06 0.93
CA GLY A 97 0.38 -15.04 2.16
C GLY A 97 -0.09 -13.96 3.14
N PRO A 98 0.66 -13.72 4.22
CA PRO A 98 0.41 -12.59 5.12
C PRO A 98 0.50 -11.24 4.39
N SER A 99 -0.07 -10.20 5.00
CA SER A 99 0.01 -8.81 4.54
C SER A 99 1.48 -8.40 4.40
N PRO A 100 1.89 -7.83 3.25
CA PRO A 100 3.25 -7.36 3.07
C PRO A 100 3.47 -5.97 3.70
N ALA A 101 2.42 -5.29 4.17
CA ALA A 101 2.48 -3.90 4.61
C ALA A 101 3.52 -3.64 5.73
N PRO A 102 3.63 -4.49 6.78
CA PRO A 102 4.64 -4.29 7.83
C PRO A 102 6.07 -4.39 7.28
N ALA A 103 6.33 -5.33 6.37
CA ALA A 103 7.64 -5.48 5.74
C ALA A 103 7.99 -4.27 4.86
N TYR A 104 7.01 -3.74 4.13
CA TYR A 104 7.19 -2.51 3.34
C TYR A 104 7.51 -1.31 4.21
N ALA A 105 6.83 -1.15 5.34
CA ALA A 105 7.10 -0.06 6.28
C ALA A 105 8.57 -0.06 6.72
N THR A 106 9.12 -1.23 7.05
CA THR A 106 10.54 -1.41 7.40
C THR A 106 11.46 -1.11 6.23
N GLN A 107 11.15 -1.58 5.03
CA GLN A 107 11.97 -1.35 3.84
C GLN A 107 12.02 0.14 3.45
N ILE A 108 10.88 0.84 3.48
CA ILE A 108 10.83 2.27 3.19
C ILE A 108 11.63 3.07 4.24
N ALA A 109 11.52 2.70 5.52
CA ALA A 109 12.30 3.33 6.57
C ALA A 109 13.81 3.13 6.35
N ALA A 110 14.24 1.93 5.95
CA ALA A 110 15.63 1.63 5.63
C ALA A 110 16.15 2.47 4.45
N LEU A 111 15.36 2.59 3.36
CA LEU A 111 15.71 3.45 2.23
C LEU A 111 15.89 4.92 2.64
N GLN A 112 14.97 5.42 3.46
CA GLN A 112 15.04 6.79 3.97
C GLN A 112 16.22 6.99 4.95
N GLN A 113 16.61 5.96 5.69
CA GLN A 113 17.79 6.01 6.55
C GLN A 113 19.09 6.10 5.73
N VAL A 114 19.25 5.23 4.72
CA VAL A 114 20.41 5.28 3.80
C VAL A 114 20.46 6.64 3.07
N ALA A 115 19.32 7.17 2.66
CA ALA A 115 19.26 8.51 2.05
C ALA A 115 19.78 9.62 2.98
N ARG A 116 19.46 9.54 4.29
CA ARG A 116 19.95 10.52 5.29
C ARG A 116 21.45 10.45 5.45
N GLU A 117 22.00 9.24 5.48
CA GLU A 117 23.44 9.01 5.53
C GLU A 117 24.16 9.56 4.29
N ARG A 118 23.46 9.62 3.14
CA ARG A 118 23.95 10.22 1.88
C ARG A 118 23.60 11.69 1.71
N GLY A 119 23.10 12.35 2.75
CA GLY A 119 22.98 13.82 2.79
C GLY A 119 21.56 14.37 2.69
N GLY A 120 20.49 13.58 2.84
CA GLY A 120 19.15 14.17 2.95
C GLY A 120 17.94 13.23 2.90
N ARG A 121 16.78 13.80 2.58
CA ARG A 121 15.57 13.02 2.27
C ARG A 121 15.72 12.33 0.92
N PHE A 122 15.19 11.12 0.75
CA PHE A 122 15.35 10.34 -0.49
C PHE A 122 15.08 11.17 -1.75
N GLY A 123 13.92 11.82 -1.87
CA GLY A 123 13.58 12.63 -3.05
C GLY A 123 14.39 13.90 -3.31
N VAL A 124 15.17 14.38 -2.32
CA VAL A 124 16.02 15.57 -2.48
C VAL A 124 17.38 15.21 -3.06
N LEU A 125 17.78 13.95 -2.95
CA LEU A 125 19.07 13.48 -3.47
C LEU A 125 19.09 13.55 -5.01
N PRO A 126 20.28 13.75 -5.61
CA PRO A 126 20.48 13.64 -7.06
C PRO A 126 19.93 12.31 -7.58
N LEU A 127 19.42 12.32 -8.81
CA LEU A 127 18.79 11.15 -9.42
C LEU A 127 19.72 9.92 -9.43
N ASP A 128 21.00 10.12 -9.72
CA ASP A 128 21.98 9.04 -9.75
C ASP A 128 22.22 8.44 -8.36
N THR A 129 22.24 9.27 -7.31
CA THR A 129 22.33 8.80 -5.92
C THR A 129 21.09 8.01 -5.53
N ARG A 130 19.89 8.46 -5.91
CA ARG A 130 18.65 7.71 -5.66
C ARG A 130 18.67 6.34 -6.33
N ARG A 131 19.11 6.28 -7.59
CA ARG A 131 19.26 5.01 -8.33
C ARG A 131 20.26 4.08 -7.67
N ALA A 132 21.42 4.60 -7.26
CA ALA A 132 22.43 3.80 -6.56
C ALA A 132 21.90 3.18 -5.25
N ILE A 133 21.15 3.94 -4.45
CA ILE A 133 20.51 3.42 -3.23
C ILE A 133 19.53 2.29 -3.57
N LEU A 134 18.72 2.45 -4.61
CA LEU A 134 17.76 1.42 -5.04
C LEU A 134 18.45 0.18 -5.59
N ASP A 135 19.53 0.34 -6.36
CA ASP A 135 20.33 -0.77 -6.88
C ASP A 135 20.97 -1.59 -5.77
N GLU A 136 21.49 -0.93 -4.73
CA GLU A 136 22.02 -1.59 -3.53
C GLU A 136 20.91 -2.34 -2.78
N ALA A 137 19.72 -1.74 -2.62
CA ALA A 137 18.58 -2.37 -1.99
C ALA A 137 18.10 -3.61 -2.76
N PHE A 138 18.04 -3.55 -4.10
CA PHE A 138 17.69 -4.70 -4.92
C PHE A 138 18.72 -5.82 -4.86
N LYS A 139 20.02 -5.49 -4.85
CA LYS A 139 21.09 -6.49 -4.67
C LYS A 139 20.97 -7.17 -3.31
N ALA A 140 20.75 -6.42 -2.23
CA ALA A 140 20.56 -6.96 -0.89
C ALA A 140 19.33 -7.89 -0.81
N ALA A 141 18.22 -7.51 -1.45
CA ALA A 141 16.98 -8.29 -1.50
C ALA A 141 17.00 -9.44 -2.55
N ARG A 142 18.09 -9.58 -3.31
CA ARG A 142 18.26 -10.56 -4.40
C ARG A 142 17.11 -10.50 -5.41
N ILE A 143 16.75 -9.28 -5.80
CA ILE A 143 15.76 -9.03 -6.86
C ILE A 143 16.51 -8.92 -8.18
N GLN A 144 16.39 -9.95 -9.01
CA GLN A 144 17.00 -9.98 -10.35
C GLN A 144 15.99 -9.68 -11.46
N ASN A 145 14.72 -10.04 -11.24
CA ASN A 145 13.62 -9.82 -12.17
C ASN A 145 12.43 -9.26 -11.41
N LEU A 146 11.65 -8.41 -12.09
CA LEU A 146 10.36 -7.96 -11.58
C LEU A 146 9.41 -9.15 -11.44
N PRO A 147 8.72 -9.30 -10.30
CA PRO A 147 7.80 -10.40 -10.14
C PRO A 147 6.58 -10.21 -11.03
N GLY A 148 5.98 -11.32 -11.48
CA GLY A 148 4.78 -11.29 -12.32
C GLY A 148 3.54 -10.74 -11.61
N ARG A 149 3.60 -10.49 -10.31
CA ARG A 149 2.62 -9.79 -9.46
C ARG A 149 3.35 -9.38 -8.17
N PRO A 150 2.85 -8.40 -7.41
CA PRO A 150 3.37 -8.16 -6.06
C PRO A 150 3.41 -9.48 -5.25
N ASP A 151 4.58 -9.81 -4.71
CA ASP A 151 4.84 -11.03 -3.94
C ASP A 151 5.28 -10.77 -2.49
N GLY A 152 5.37 -9.49 -2.10
CA GLY A 152 5.74 -9.04 -0.76
C GLY A 152 7.24 -8.98 -0.50
N ARG A 153 8.10 -9.36 -1.45
CA ARG A 153 9.55 -9.44 -1.20
C ARG A 153 10.21 -8.07 -1.08
N HIS A 154 9.85 -7.13 -1.96
CA HIS A 154 10.45 -5.80 -1.95
C HIS A 154 9.48 -4.74 -2.46
N VAL A 155 9.20 -3.73 -1.63
CA VAL A 155 8.18 -2.68 -1.88
C VAL A 155 8.36 -1.99 -3.23
N VAL A 156 9.60 -1.72 -3.64
CA VAL A 156 9.88 -1.03 -4.90
C VAL A 156 9.64 -1.94 -6.11
N ALA A 157 10.01 -3.22 -6.00
CA ALA A 157 9.78 -4.18 -7.06
C ALA A 157 8.27 -4.43 -7.23
N ASP A 158 7.55 -4.46 -6.12
CA ASP A 158 6.12 -4.70 -6.10
C ASP A 158 5.32 -3.48 -6.58
N LEU A 159 5.75 -2.25 -6.24
CA LEU A 159 5.21 -1.02 -6.83
C LEU A 159 5.35 -1.04 -8.36
N MET A 160 6.55 -1.37 -8.86
CA MET A 160 6.81 -1.46 -10.29
C MET A 160 5.96 -2.58 -10.94
N ALA A 161 5.94 -3.78 -10.36
CA ALA A 161 5.16 -4.90 -10.86
C ALA A 161 3.65 -4.58 -10.87
N HIS A 162 3.16 -3.88 -9.85
CA HIS A 162 1.78 -3.42 -9.78
C HIS A 162 1.48 -2.42 -10.90
N TYR A 163 2.32 -1.39 -11.09
CA TYR A 163 2.13 -0.39 -12.14
C TYR A 163 2.19 -1.01 -13.54
N PHE A 164 3.25 -1.77 -13.88
CA PHE A 164 3.45 -2.30 -15.23
C PHE A 164 2.37 -3.30 -15.67
N ARG A 165 1.63 -3.88 -14.71
CA ARG A 165 0.48 -4.75 -15.00
C ARG A 165 -0.86 -4.04 -15.00
N SER A 166 -0.89 -2.74 -14.69
CA SER A 166 -2.10 -1.93 -14.68
C SER A 166 -2.61 -1.63 -16.10
N SER A 167 -3.88 -1.23 -16.19
CA SER A 167 -4.44 -0.69 -17.44
C SER A 167 -3.70 0.57 -17.89
N ALA A 168 -3.28 1.43 -16.95
CA ALA A 168 -2.61 2.69 -17.27
C ALA A 168 -1.26 2.48 -17.97
N ALA A 169 -0.44 1.53 -17.49
CA ALA A 169 0.82 1.18 -18.14
C ALA A 169 0.61 0.59 -19.54
N ASN A 170 -0.40 -0.28 -19.69
CA ASN A 170 -0.76 -0.85 -20.99
C ASN A 170 -1.21 0.25 -21.97
N ASP A 171 -2.07 1.14 -21.53
CA ASP A 171 -2.59 2.22 -22.36
C ASP A 171 -1.46 3.16 -22.81
N LEU A 172 -0.54 3.51 -21.90
CA LEU A 172 0.63 4.33 -22.19
C LEU A 172 1.56 3.65 -23.21
N CYS A 173 1.83 2.36 -23.03
CA CYS A 173 2.70 1.58 -23.92
C CYS A 173 2.18 1.57 -25.38
N TYR A 174 0.87 1.45 -25.57
CA TYR A 174 0.24 1.46 -26.89
C TYR A 174 -0.24 2.83 -27.36
N ASN A 175 -0.02 3.89 -26.56
CA ASN A 175 -0.58 5.22 -26.76
C ASN A 175 -2.10 5.22 -27.07
N ALA A 176 -2.86 4.34 -26.41
CA ALA A 176 -4.26 4.09 -26.72
C ALA A 176 -5.06 3.75 -25.46
N ARG A 177 -6.31 4.20 -25.39
CA ARG A 177 -7.23 3.95 -24.28
C ARG A 177 -7.77 2.53 -24.35
N ILE A 178 -6.96 1.52 -24.02
CA ILE A 178 -7.31 0.09 -24.07
C ILE A 178 -8.02 -0.36 -22.80
N GLY A 179 -7.69 0.19 -21.63
CA GLY A 179 -8.37 -0.11 -20.37
C GLY A 179 -8.42 -1.62 -20.09
N ARG A 180 -7.28 -2.30 -20.11
CA ARG A 180 -7.15 -3.77 -20.08
C ARG A 180 -8.04 -4.48 -19.04
N HIS A 181 -8.15 -3.90 -17.84
CA HIS A 181 -8.94 -4.45 -16.72
C HIS A 181 -10.32 -3.82 -16.56
N SER A 182 -10.75 -3.01 -17.53
CA SER A 182 -12.05 -2.35 -17.54
C SER A 182 -13.01 -3.08 -18.46
N TYR A 183 -14.21 -3.40 -17.96
CA TYR A 183 -15.24 -4.01 -18.78
C TYR A 183 -15.73 -3.03 -19.85
N ARG A 184 -15.82 -3.51 -21.09
CA ARG A 184 -16.41 -2.78 -22.22
C ARG A 184 -17.67 -3.49 -22.66
N ALA A 185 -18.70 -2.73 -23.02
CA ALA A 185 -19.87 -3.31 -23.66
C ALA A 185 -19.46 -4.05 -24.94
N ILE A 186 -20.03 -5.24 -25.17
CA ILE A 186 -19.67 -6.12 -26.30
C ILE A 186 -19.77 -5.43 -27.67
N ARG A 187 -20.69 -4.47 -27.83
CA ARG A 187 -20.82 -3.68 -29.07
C ARG A 187 -19.61 -2.77 -29.35
N ILE A 188 -18.81 -2.45 -28.33
CA ILE A 188 -17.65 -1.54 -28.42
C ILE A 188 -16.34 -2.34 -28.60
N THR A 189 -16.32 -3.66 -28.38
CA THR A 189 -15.08 -4.46 -28.47
C THR A 189 -14.56 -4.62 -29.90
N THR A 190 -15.41 -4.43 -30.91
CA THR A 190 -15.02 -4.40 -32.33
C THR A 190 -14.44 -3.05 -32.77
N VAL A 191 -14.57 -2.01 -31.93
CA VAL A 191 -14.08 -0.66 -32.24
C VAL A 191 -12.66 -0.50 -31.72
N ARG A 192 -11.77 -0.01 -32.60
CA ARG A 192 -10.38 0.30 -32.23
C ARG A 192 -10.35 1.30 -31.05
N PRO A 193 -9.54 1.05 -30.01
CA PRO A 193 -9.33 2.00 -28.93
C PRO A 193 -8.92 3.39 -29.43
N ALA A 194 -9.55 4.42 -28.87
CA ALA A 194 -9.18 5.81 -29.14
C ALA A 194 -7.74 6.10 -28.65
N PRO A 195 -7.00 7.02 -29.29
CA PRO A 195 -5.67 7.42 -28.82
C PRO A 195 -5.74 8.02 -27.42
N LEU A 196 -4.64 7.92 -26.66
CA LEU A 196 -4.48 8.72 -25.46
C LEU A 196 -4.35 10.19 -25.85
N LYS A 197 -5.04 11.08 -25.12
CA LYS A 197 -4.82 12.52 -25.29
C LYS A 197 -3.41 12.82 -24.78
N ALA A 198 -2.64 13.60 -25.52
CA ALA A 198 -1.42 14.18 -24.99
C ALA A 198 -1.83 15.11 -23.85
N GLU A 199 -1.49 14.76 -22.62
CA GLU A 199 -1.52 15.74 -21.53
C GLU A 199 -0.28 16.61 -21.68
N GLY A 200 -0.50 17.91 -21.91
CA GLY A 200 0.54 18.92 -22.05
C GLY A 200 1.19 19.30 -20.74
#